data_AF-A0A7W0SD55-F1
#
_entry.id   AF-A0A7W0SD55-F1
#
_cell.length_a   1.000
_cell.length_b   1.000
_cell.length_c   1.000
_cell.angle_alpha   90.00
_cell.angle_beta   90.00
_cell.angle_gamma   90.00
#
_symmetry.space_group_name_H-M   'P 1'
#
loop_
_entity.id
_entity.type
_entity.pdbx_description
1 polymer ?
#
loop_
_entity_poly.entity_id
_entity_poly.type
_entity_poly.pdbx_seq_one_letter_code
_entity_poly.pdbx_strand_id
1 'polypeptide(L)'
;AVAAASWATGSNLILRTLDGIYLVFLTGWFWVFVMAKRHFGRREPLLAATPLLRRTAATIFVAAMLLTGNTWKQLRDLRGAAPAYSNAMGDRWRLLEAASAKGTPHVTVKPVWAHPKSYIAYFELREDPNYWENRSVANYFGLRSVRMAGKSDKGR
;
A
#
# COMPACT_ATOMS: atom_id res chain seq x y z
N ALA A 1 8.33 -12.85 16.70
CA ALA A 1 8.33 -11.37 16.81
C ALA A 1 6.99 -10.77 16.38
N VAL A 2 6.55 -10.97 15.13
CA VAL A 2 5.27 -10.42 14.61
C VAL A 2 4.05 -10.86 15.43
N ALA A 3 3.97 -12.14 15.80
CA ALA A 3 2.88 -12.64 16.65
C ALA A 3 2.84 -11.97 18.03
N ALA A 4 3.99 -11.75 18.68
CA ALA A 4 4.06 -11.12 20.00
C ALA A 4 3.72 -9.62 19.96
N ALA A 5 4.15 -8.92 18.91
CA ALA A 5 3.82 -7.52 18.71
C ALA A 5 2.33 -7.31 18.37
N SER A 6 1.74 -8.16 17.52
CA SER A 6 0.29 -8.14 17.27
C SER A 6 -0.55 -8.51 18.50
N TRP A 7 -0.03 -9.40 19.35
CA TRP A 7 -0.68 -9.76 20.62
C TRP A 7 -0.62 -8.63 21.64
N ALA A 8 0.51 -7.92 21.74
CA ALA A 8 0.70 -6.81 22.67
C ALA A 8 -0.10 -5.54 22.29
N THR A 9 -0.34 -5.30 21.00
CA THR A 9 -1.08 -4.11 20.53
C THR A 9 -2.57 -4.35 20.28
N GLY A 10 -3.07 -5.58 20.47
CA GLY A 10 -4.48 -5.94 20.27
C GLY A 10 -5.01 -5.64 18.86
N SER A 11 -4.12 -5.44 17.89
CA SER A 11 -4.44 -4.96 16.55
C SER A 11 -3.47 -5.54 15.53
N ASN A 12 -3.95 -5.74 14.30
CA ASN A 12 -3.07 -6.08 13.18
C ASN A 12 -2.01 -4.98 13.04
N LEU A 13 -0.73 -5.36 13.05
CA LEU A 13 0.37 -4.42 12.90
C LEU A 13 0.15 -3.59 11.63
N ILE A 14 0.31 -2.27 11.76
CA ILE A 14 0.26 -1.33 10.64
C ILE A 14 1.27 -1.82 9.59
N LEU A 15 0.85 -1.94 8.32
CA LEU A 15 1.69 -2.53 7.26
C LEU A 15 3.07 -1.86 7.14
N ARG A 16 3.17 -0.57 7.42
CA ARG A 16 4.44 0.18 7.44
C ARG A 16 5.42 -0.32 8.50
N THR A 17 4.92 -0.80 9.64
CA THR A 17 5.73 -1.42 10.70
C THR A 17 6.20 -2.81 10.28
N LEU A 18 5.36 -3.56 9.57
CA LEU A 18 5.77 -4.84 8.97
C LEU A 18 6.87 -4.63 7.95
N ASP A 19 6.77 -3.62 7.08
CA ASP A 19 7.83 -3.29 6.11
C ASP A 19 9.17 -2.99 6.80
N GLY A 20 9.14 -2.23 7.91
CA GLY A 20 10.33 -1.96 8.72
C GLY A 20 10.94 -3.22 9.35
N ILE A 21 10.10 -4.12 9.89
CA ILE A 21 10.54 -5.41 10.44
C ILE A 21 11.18 -6.26 9.33
N TYR A 22 10.56 -6.32 8.15
CA TYR A 22 11.09 -7.05 7.01
C TYR A 22 12.41 -6.45 6.50
N LEU A 23 12.56 -5.13 6.51
CA LEU A 23 13.81 -4.47 6.13
C LEU A 23 14.97 -4.86 7.07
N VAL A 24 14.72 -4.82 8.38
CA VAL A 24 15.72 -5.24 9.38
C VAL A 24 16.04 -6.73 9.23
N PHE A 25 15.01 -7.56 9.07
CA PHE A 25 15.18 -9.00 8.83
C PHE A 25 16.00 -9.28 7.56
N LEU A 26 15.66 -8.66 6.42
CA LEU A 26 16.37 -8.83 5.16
C LEU A 26 17.82 -8.36 5.27
N THR A 27 18.06 -7.21 5.91
CA THR A 27 19.42 -6.69 6.13
C THR A 27 20.24 -7.64 6.99
N GLY A 28 19.69 -8.12 8.11
CA GLY A 28 20.35 -9.08 8.98
C GLY A 28 20.60 -10.42 8.28
N TRP A 29 19.63 -10.91 7.52
CA TRP A 29 19.73 -12.14 6.74
C TRP A 29 20.79 -12.05 5.64
N PHE A 30 20.87 -10.91 4.94
CA PHE A 30 21.91 -10.65 3.95
C PHE A 30 23.29 -10.60 4.61
N TRP A 31 23.40 -10.01 5.80
CA TRP A 31 24.64 -10.00 6.58
C TRP A 31 25.09 -11.41 6.98
N VAL A 32 24.16 -12.27 7.40
CA VAL A 32 24.45 -13.69 7.67
C VAL A 32 24.99 -14.39 6.42
N PHE A 33 24.41 -14.16 5.24
CA PHE A 33 24.95 -14.72 4.00
C PHE A 33 26.34 -14.19 3.64
N VAL A 34 26.60 -12.90 3.87
CA VAL A 34 27.94 -12.32 3.65
C VAL A 34 28.96 -12.94 4.60
N MET A 35 28.61 -13.10 5.88
CA MET A 35 29.47 -13.73 6.88
C MET A 35 29.68 -15.22 6.60
N ALA A 36 28.62 -15.96 6.25
CA ALA A 36 28.71 -17.34 5.83
C ALA A 36 29.61 -17.48 4.60
N LYS A 37 29.44 -16.62 3.59
CA LYS A 37 30.34 -16.59 2.42
C LYS A 37 31.79 -16.33 2.81
N ARG A 38 32.07 -15.42 3.74
CA ARG A 38 33.46 -15.16 4.19
C ARG A 38 34.02 -16.34 4.99
N HIS A 39 33.22 -16.95 5.86
CA HIS A 39 33.62 -18.05 6.72
C HIS A 39 33.85 -19.35 5.94
N PHE A 40 32.98 -19.65 4.96
CA PHE A 40 33.10 -20.80 4.07
C PHE A 40 33.90 -20.51 2.78
N GLY A 41 34.31 -19.25 2.58
CA GLY A 41 34.89 -18.70 1.34
C GLY A 41 36.37 -18.97 1.09
N ARG A 42 36.87 -20.14 1.49
CA ARG A 42 38.12 -20.70 0.93
C ARG A 42 37.88 -21.63 -0.26
N ARG A 43 36.62 -21.83 -0.67
CA ARG A 43 36.26 -22.49 -1.93
C ARG A 43 35.66 -21.46 -2.87
N GLU A 44 36.06 -21.53 -4.13
CA GLU A 44 35.90 -20.53 -5.21
C GLU A 44 34.61 -19.68 -5.17
N PRO A 45 34.71 -18.41 -5.63
CA PRO A 45 33.65 -17.44 -5.40
C PRO A 45 32.34 -17.89 -6.04
N LEU A 46 31.21 -17.64 -5.36
CA LEU A 46 29.84 -17.69 -5.93
C LEU A 46 29.66 -16.87 -7.23
N LEU A 47 30.66 -16.06 -7.62
CA LEU A 47 30.74 -15.41 -8.93
C LEU A 47 31.19 -16.36 -10.06
N ALA A 48 31.78 -17.51 -9.73
CA ALA A 48 31.99 -18.66 -10.60
C ALA A 48 30.73 -19.55 -10.71
N ALA A 49 29.56 -19.06 -10.29
CA ALA A 49 28.30 -19.61 -10.78
C ALA A 49 28.36 -19.60 -12.30
N THR A 50 28.42 -20.78 -12.91
CA THR A 50 28.44 -20.94 -14.36
C THR A 50 27.32 -20.09 -14.97
N PRO A 51 27.50 -19.51 -16.17
CA PRO A 51 26.47 -18.72 -16.82
C PRO A 51 25.14 -19.48 -16.91
N LEU A 52 25.19 -20.81 -16.92
CA LEU A 52 24.04 -21.69 -16.81
C LEU A 52 23.28 -21.49 -15.49
N LEU A 53 23.93 -21.60 -14.32
CA LEU A 53 23.28 -21.46 -13.01
C LEU A 53 22.62 -20.08 -12.83
N ARG A 54 23.27 -19.01 -13.32
CA ARG A 54 22.68 -17.66 -13.31
C ARG A 54 21.42 -17.59 -14.16
N ARG A 55 21.45 -18.20 -15.36
CA ARG A 55 20.27 -18.30 -16.23
C ARG A 55 19.18 -19.10 -15.54
N THR A 56 19.49 -20.25 -14.93
CA THR A 56 18.48 -21.08 -14.24
C THR A 56 17.83 -20.31 -13.09
N ALA A 57 18.63 -19.64 -12.25
CA ALA A 57 18.11 -18.84 -11.14
C ALA A 57 17.22 -17.68 -11.63
N ALA A 58 17.63 -16.96 -12.69
CA ALA A 58 16.81 -15.93 -13.29
C ALA A 58 15.50 -16.49 -13.87
N THR A 59 15.55 -17.67 -14.49
CA THR A 59 14.37 -18.32 -15.07
C THR A 59 13.40 -18.75 -13.97
N ILE A 60 13.91 -19.35 -12.89
CA ILE A 60 13.11 -19.74 -11.72
C ILE A 60 12.49 -18.49 -11.06
N PHE A 61 13.24 -17.40 -10.94
CA PHE A 61 12.74 -16.15 -10.38
C PHE A 61 11.60 -15.56 -11.23
N VAL A 62 11.80 -15.46 -12.55
CA VAL A 62 10.76 -14.98 -13.47
C VAL A 62 9.54 -15.92 -13.44
N ALA A 63 9.76 -17.24 -13.47
CA ALA A 63 8.68 -18.21 -13.37
C ALA A 63 7.89 -18.08 -12.06
N ALA A 64 8.57 -17.91 -10.92
CA ALA A 64 7.94 -17.69 -9.63
C ALA A 64 7.11 -16.40 -9.59
N MET A 65 7.62 -15.31 -10.20
CA MET A 65 6.86 -14.07 -10.33
C MET A 65 5.60 -14.24 -11.19
N LEU A 66 5.66 -15.03 -12.26
CA LEU A 66 4.53 -15.25 -13.16
C LEU A 66 3.49 -16.24 -12.60
N LEU A 67 3.93 -17.30 -11.93
CA LEU A 67 3.08 -18.39 -11.41
C LEU A 67 2.34 -18.04 -10.12
N THR A 68 2.84 -17.08 -9.34
CA THR A 68 2.17 -16.65 -8.09
C THR A 68 0.85 -15.92 -8.30
N GLY A 69 0.49 -15.56 -9.54
CA GLY A 69 -0.80 -14.93 -9.91
C GLY A 69 -0.98 -13.48 -9.42
N ASN A 70 -0.30 -13.10 -8.34
CA ASN A 70 -0.30 -11.76 -7.75
C ASN A 70 0.20 -10.70 -8.73
N THR A 71 1.27 -11.00 -9.48
CA THR A 71 1.84 -10.09 -10.48
C THR A 71 0.84 -9.72 -11.57
N TRP A 72 0.11 -10.70 -12.10
CA TRP A 72 -0.90 -10.45 -13.14
C TRP A 72 -2.11 -9.69 -12.60
N LYS A 73 -2.54 -10.00 -11.37
CA LYS A 73 -3.63 -9.27 -10.70
C LYS A 73 -3.26 -7.80 -10.46
N GLN A 74 -2.04 -7.53 -9.98
CA GLN A 74 -1.52 -6.17 -9.80
C GLN A 74 -1.38 -5.43 -11.12
N LEU A 75 -0.86 -6.07 -12.17
CA LEU A 75 -0.70 -5.42 -13.48
C LEU A 75 -2.06 -5.05 -14.09
N ARG A 76 -3.07 -5.94 -13.96
CA ARG A 76 -4.43 -5.64 -14.39
C ARG A 76 -5.05 -4.50 -13.60
N ASP A 77 -4.83 -4.45 -12.29
CA ASP A 77 -5.33 -3.36 -11.45
C ASP A 77 -4.66 -2.03 -11.79
N LEU A 78 -3.34 -2.04 -12.06
CA LEU A 78 -2.57 -0.86 -12.50
C LEU A 78 -3.06 -0.29 -13.83
N ARG A 79 -3.44 -1.16 -14.78
CA ARG A 79 -3.96 -0.72 -16.09
C ARG A 79 -5.46 -0.43 -16.06
N GLY A 80 -6.20 -1.01 -15.12
CA GLY A 80 -7.66 -0.95 -15.03
C GLY A 80 -8.15 0.09 -14.02
N ALA A 81 -8.30 -0.32 -12.76
CA ALA A 81 -8.94 0.50 -11.74
C ALA A 81 -8.04 1.63 -11.21
N ALA A 82 -6.71 1.48 -11.24
CA ALA A 82 -5.79 2.44 -10.63
C ALA A 82 -5.83 3.85 -11.26
N PRO A 83 -5.89 4.04 -12.60
CA PRO A 83 -6.02 5.37 -13.17
C PRO A 83 -7.32 6.07 -12.78
N ALA A 84 -8.44 5.32 -12.81
CA ALA A 84 -9.75 5.85 -12.41
C ALA A 84 -9.77 6.24 -10.92
N TYR A 85 -9.16 5.42 -10.06
CA TYR A 85 -8.96 5.73 -8.64
C TYR A 85 -8.13 6.99 -8.45
N SER A 86 -6.98 7.09 -9.13
CA SER A 86 -6.06 8.23 -9.04
C SER A 86 -6.76 9.53 -9.43
N ASN A 87 -7.52 9.51 -10.52
CA ASN A 87 -8.28 10.68 -10.97
C ASN A 87 -9.34 11.08 -9.94
N ALA A 88 -10.10 10.11 -9.40
CA ALA A 88 -11.13 10.39 -8.40
C ALA A 88 -10.55 10.95 -7.09
N MET A 89 -9.38 10.49 -6.66
CA MET A 89 -8.66 11.05 -5.52
C MET A 89 -8.16 12.48 -5.81
N GLY A 90 -7.62 12.73 -7.00
CA GLY A 90 -7.20 14.07 -7.42
C GLY A 90 -8.35 15.07 -7.49
N ASP A 91 -9.52 14.64 -8.01
CA ASP A 91 -10.74 15.46 -8.03
C ASP A 91 -11.21 15.81 -6.62
N ARG A 92 -11.20 14.83 -5.72
CA ARG A 92 -11.57 15.04 -4.32
C ARG A 92 -10.59 16.00 -3.62
N TRP A 93 -9.30 15.84 -3.85
CA TRP A 93 -8.28 16.74 -3.30
C TRP A 93 -8.55 18.19 -3.70
N ARG A 94 -8.72 18.43 -5.01
CA ARG A 94 -9.00 19.77 -5.53
C ARG A 94 -10.29 20.36 -4.97
N LEU A 95 -11.32 19.53 -4.78
CA LEU A 95 -12.59 19.95 -4.18
C LEU A 95 -12.41 20.37 -2.71
N LEU A 96 -11.65 19.62 -1.92
CA LEU A 96 -11.38 19.93 -0.51
C LEU A 96 -10.51 21.18 -0.36
N GLU A 97 -9.47 21.30 -1.20
CA GLU A 97 -8.59 22.47 -1.24
C GLU A 97 -9.35 23.73 -1.64
N ALA A 98 -10.19 23.67 -2.68
CA ALA A 98 -11.03 24.79 -3.09
C ALA A 98 -12.07 25.17 -2.03
N ALA A 99 -12.63 24.18 -1.32
CA ALA A 99 -13.56 24.44 -0.22
C ALA A 99 -12.87 25.12 0.97
N SER A 100 -11.65 24.68 1.30
CA SER A 100 -10.82 25.31 2.32
C SER A 100 -10.50 26.76 1.97
N ALA A 101 -10.04 27.01 0.73
CA ALA A 101 -9.72 28.36 0.25
C ALA A 101 -10.93 29.31 0.25
N LYS A 102 -12.15 28.77 0.03
CA LYS A 102 -13.41 29.52 0.08
C LYS A 102 -13.96 29.71 1.50
N GLY A 103 -13.35 29.09 2.51
CA GLY A 103 -13.88 29.08 3.88
C GLY A 103 -15.18 28.29 4.04
N THR A 104 -15.46 27.33 3.15
CA THR A 104 -16.66 26.50 3.24
C THR A 104 -16.54 25.53 4.41
N PRO A 105 -17.38 25.61 5.45
CA PRO A 105 -17.18 24.84 6.68
C PRO A 105 -17.51 23.35 6.53
N HIS A 106 -18.47 23.00 5.67
CA HIS A 106 -18.99 21.64 5.53
C HIS A 106 -18.87 21.18 4.08
N VAL A 107 -18.22 20.03 3.86
CA VAL A 107 -17.97 19.51 2.51
C VAL A 107 -18.49 18.09 2.40
N THR A 108 -19.24 17.82 1.32
CA THR A 108 -19.68 16.48 0.96
C THR A 108 -18.89 16.01 -0.27
N VAL A 109 -18.28 14.82 -0.18
CA VAL A 109 -17.49 14.23 -1.26
C VAL A 109 -18.21 13.05 -1.88
N LYS A 110 -18.00 12.82 -3.18
CA LYS A 110 -18.56 11.65 -3.86
C LYS A 110 -17.87 10.36 -3.40
N PRO A 111 -18.60 9.23 -3.31
CA PRO A 111 -17.99 7.91 -3.13
C PRO A 111 -17.11 7.56 -4.32
N VAL A 112 -16.00 6.87 -4.06
CA VAL A 112 -15.13 6.32 -5.11
C VAL A 112 -15.38 4.84 -5.22
N TRP A 113 -15.76 4.37 -6.40
CA TRP A 113 -16.13 2.97 -6.63
C TRP A 113 -15.02 2.17 -7.30
N ALA A 114 -14.10 2.86 -7.99
CA ALA A 114 -13.01 2.25 -8.75
C ALA A 114 -11.82 1.89 -7.84
N HIS A 115 -12.02 1.11 -6.78
CA HIS A 115 -10.91 0.69 -5.92
C HIS A 115 -10.09 -0.44 -6.59
N PRO A 116 -8.76 -0.29 -6.73
CA PRO A 116 -7.90 -1.40 -7.13
C PRO A 116 -7.99 -2.51 -6.09
N LYS A 117 -8.22 -3.76 -6.49
CA LYS A 117 -8.33 -4.90 -5.56
C LYS A 117 -7.00 -5.21 -4.86
N SER A 118 -5.89 -4.80 -5.45
CA SER A 118 -4.56 -4.85 -4.86
C SER A 118 -4.28 -3.73 -3.85
N TYR A 119 -5.17 -2.73 -3.75
CA TYR A 119 -5.03 -1.61 -2.82
C TYR A 119 -5.86 -1.83 -1.57
N ILE A 120 -5.31 -1.42 -0.42
CA ILE A 120 -5.97 -1.54 0.87
C ILE A 120 -6.88 -0.33 1.07
N ALA A 121 -8.16 -0.49 0.73
CA ALA A 121 -9.17 0.57 0.79
C ALA A 121 -9.86 0.75 2.17
N TYR A 122 -9.28 0.22 3.27
CA TYR A 122 -9.94 0.25 4.59
C TYR A 122 -10.12 1.67 5.17
N PHE A 123 -9.36 2.65 4.69
CA PHE A 123 -9.31 4.02 5.25
C PHE A 123 -10.00 5.05 4.35
N GLU A 124 -11.24 4.74 3.95
CA GLU A 124 -12.04 5.61 3.09
C GLU A 124 -13.04 6.43 3.93
N LEU A 125 -13.42 7.62 3.43
CA LEU A 125 -14.39 8.49 4.09
C LEU A 125 -15.74 7.78 4.27
N ARG A 126 -16.51 8.19 5.28
CA ARG A 126 -17.82 7.61 5.59
C ARG A 126 -18.93 8.64 5.56
N GLU A 127 -20.17 8.16 5.57
CA GLU A 127 -21.35 9.02 5.64
C GLU A 127 -21.42 9.78 6.98
N ASP A 128 -21.00 9.15 8.08
CA ASP A 128 -20.90 9.78 9.40
C ASP A 128 -19.69 10.74 9.47
N PRO A 129 -19.90 12.06 9.62
CA PRO A 129 -18.81 13.04 9.71
C PRO A 129 -17.94 12.91 10.97
N ASN A 130 -18.43 12.23 12.02
CA ASN A 130 -17.70 12.09 13.28
C ASN A 130 -16.71 10.91 13.27
N TYR A 131 -16.78 10.07 12.23
CA TYR A 131 -15.86 8.97 12.04
C TYR A 131 -14.41 9.51 11.91
N TRP A 132 -13.43 8.78 12.42
CA TRP A 132 -12.10 9.36 12.66
C TRP A 132 -11.38 9.76 11.36
N GLU A 133 -11.53 9.01 10.27
CA GLU A 133 -11.00 9.33 8.94
C GLU A 133 -11.56 10.67 8.44
N ASN A 134 -12.87 10.88 8.62
CA ASN A 134 -13.55 12.12 8.25
C ASN A 134 -13.04 13.31 9.05
N ARG A 135 -12.88 13.14 10.37
CA ARG A 135 -12.32 14.17 11.24
C ARG A 135 -10.86 14.47 10.90
N SER A 136 -10.05 13.45 10.61
CA SER A 136 -8.66 13.62 10.19
C SER A 136 -8.55 14.43 8.91
N VAL A 137 -9.37 14.12 7.90
CA VAL A 137 -9.41 14.88 6.64
C VAL A 137 -9.92 16.30 6.86
N ALA A 138 -11.01 16.47 7.63
CA ALA A 138 -11.55 17.79 7.94
C ALA A 138 -10.50 18.67 8.62
N ASN A 139 -9.83 18.16 9.65
CA ASN A 139 -8.77 18.87 10.37
C ASN A 139 -7.60 19.23 9.47
N TYR A 140 -7.16 18.31 8.58
CA TYR A 140 -6.05 18.56 7.66
C TYR A 140 -6.34 19.75 6.72
N PHE A 141 -7.56 19.85 6.20
CA PHE A 141 -7.97 20.94 5.31
C PHE A 141 -8.53 22.17 6.03
N GLY A 142 -8.57 22.19 7.36
CA GLY A 142 -9.15 23.30 8.13
C GLY A 142 -10.68 23.43 7.96
N LEU A 143 -11.37 22.33 7.66
CA LEU A 143 -12.82 22.26 7.48
C LEU A 143 -13.50 21.86 8.79
N ARG A 144 -14.75 22.28 9.00
CA ARG A 144 -15.54 21.89 10.19
C ARG A 144 -16.05 20.46 10.09
N SER A 145 -16.41 19.99 8.89
CA SER A 145 -16.72 18.57 8.67
C SER A 145 -16.57 18.17 7.21
N VAL A 146 -16.13 16.92 7.00
CA VAL A 146 -16.16 16.26 5.71
C VAL A 146 -17.01 15.00 5.83
N ARG A 147 -17.87 14.73 4.85
CA ARG A 147 -18.63 13.47 4.77
C ARG A 147 -18.73 12.93 3.36
N MET A 148 -18.91 11.62 3.26
CA MET A 148 -19.27 11.00 1.99
C MET A 148 -20.75 11.23 1.69
N ALA A 149 -21.08 11.52 0.43
CA ALA A 149 -22.46 11.51 -0.03
C ALA A 149 -23.03 10.10 0.15
N GLY A 150 -24.17 10.00 0.84
CA GLY A 150 -24.84 8.71 1.00
C GLY A 150 -25.34 8.15 -0.32
N LYS A 151 -25.57 6.84 -0.39
CA LYS A 151 -26.08 6.17 -1.61
C LYS A 151 -27.39 6.78 -2.17
N SER A 152 -28.11 7.57 -1.37
CA SER A 152 -29.35 8.27 -1.72
C SER A 152 -29.17 9.54 -2.54
N ASP A 153 -27.96 10.10 -2.66
CA ASP A 153 -27.74 11.40 -3.32
C ASP A 153 -27.50 11.27 -4.84
N LYS A 154 -28.01 10.19 -5.43
CA LYS A 154 -28.25 10.11 -6.88
C LYS A 154 -29.58 10.81 -7.19
N GLY A 155 -29.63 12.13 -7.03
CA GLY A 155 -30.61 12.97 -7.72
C GLY A 155 -30.27 12.96 -9.22
N ARG A 156 -31.19 12.60 -10.10
CA ARG A 156 -32.24 13.49 -10.64
C ARG A 156 -31.65 14.74 -11.27
#